data_AF-K9W8C7-F1
#
_entry.id   AF-K9W8C7-F1
#
_cell.length_a   1.000
_cell.length_b   1.000
_cell.length_c   1.000
_cell.angle_alpha   90.00
_cell.angle_beta   90.00
_cell.angle_gamma   90.00
#
_symmetry.space_group_name_H-M   'P 1'
#
loop_
_entity.id
_entity.type
_entity.pdbx_description
1 polymer ?
#
loop_
_entity_poly.entity_id
_entity_poly.type
_entity_poly.pdbx_seq_one_letter_code
_entity_poly.pdbx_strand_id
1 'polypeptide(L)'
;MQIFNLSQVSTRKAALKLPVVRQGSSGSAVRVLQQLLNFKGFKLEVNGQFDLPTQIAVKNFQQMNALTVNGIVDAETWYHLSIGLLSVRPIESEFAPQETQSLNLC
;
A
#
# COMPACT_ATOMS: atom_id res chain seq x y z
N MET A 1 -13.14 -7.45 43.57
CA MET A 1 -12.65 -8.47 42.61
C MET A 1 -13.63 -8.45 41.44
N GLN A 2 -13.30 -8.03 40.22
CA GLN A 2 -12.21 -8.52 39.38
C GLN A 2 -11.35 -7.37 38.83
N ILE A 3 -10.04 -7.54 38.93
CA ILE A 3 -9.04 -6.74 38.24
C ILE A 3 -9.06 -7.16 36.77
N PHE A 4 -9.45 -6.24 35.87
CA PHE A 4 -9.27 -6.44 34.44
C PHE A 4 -7.77 -6.50 34.17
N ASN A 5 -7.28 -7.69 33.87
CA ASN A 5 -5.89 -7.93 33.52
C ASN A 5 -5.58 -7.20 32.21
N LEU A 6 -4.79 -6.12 32.30
CA LEU A 6 -4.35 -5.29 31.17
C LEU A 6 -3.08 -5.84 30.48
N SER A 7 -2.73 -7.12 30.62
CA SER A 7 -1.51 -7.66 30.00
C SER A 7 -1.62 -7.98 28.50
N GLN A 8 -2.77 -7.74 27.86
CA GLN A 8 -2.97 -8.04 26.43
C GLN A 8 -3.16 -6.79 25.55
N VAL A 9 -2.95 -5.57 26.08
CA VAL A 9 -2.79 -4.39 25.22
C VAL A 9 -1.37 -4.44 24.64
N SER A 10 -1.18 -5.36 23.70
CA SER A 10 0.02 -5.52 22.91
C SER A 10 0.16 -4.27 22.03
N THR A 11 0.71 -3.20 22.60
CA THR A 11 1.38 -2.16 21.83
C THR A 11 2.53 -2.84 21.07
N ARG A 12 2.24 -3.34 19.88
CA ARG A 12 3.27 -3.76 18.94
C ARG A 12 2.98 -3.03 17.66
N LYS A 13 3.68 -1.90 17.48
CA LYS A 13 4.05 -1.30 16.19
C LYS A 13 3.17 -1.84 15.07
N ALA A 14 1.99 -1.26 14.87
CA ALA A 14 1.12 -1.65 13.78
C ALA A 14 1.83 -1.27 12.48
N ALA A 15 2.74 -2.13 12.02
CA ALA A 15 3.02 -2.27 10.61
C ALA A 15 1.65 -2.52 10.01
N LEU A 16 1.07 -1.47 9.44
CA LEU A 16 -0.23 -1.52 8.77
C LEU A 16 -0.08 -2.60 7.69
N LYS A 17 -0.45 -3.85 8.04
CA LYS A 17 -0.48 -4.96 7.10
C LYS A 17 -1.71 -4.72 6.25
N LEU A 18 -1.57 -3.78 5.33
CA LEU A 18 -2.64 -3.40 4.44
C LEU A 18 -2.90 -4.58 3.50
N PRO A 19 -4.18 -4.94 3.29
CA PRO A 19 -4.51 -6.06 2.43
C PRO A 19 -4.06 -5.75 1.00
N VAL A 20 -3.60 -6.79 0.29
CA VAL A 20 -3.33 -6.67 -1.14
C VAL A 20 -4.68 -6.52 -1.84
N VAL A 21 -4.86 -5.44 -2.59
CA VAL A 21 -6.10 -5.14 -3.31
C VAL A 21 -5.85 -5.24 -4.80
N ARG A 22 -6.73 -5.92 -5.52
CA ARG A 22 -6.64 -6.11 -6.97
C ARG A 22 -8.02 -6.10 -7.61
N GLN A 23 -8.08 -6.24 -8.93
CA GLN A 23 -9.34 -6.37 -9.66
C GLN A 23 -10.21 -7.49 -9.07
N GLY A 24 -11.49 -7.17 -8.86
CA GLY A 24 -12.46 -8.05 -8.19
C GLY A 24 -12.45 -7.98 -6.65
N SER A 25 -11.49 -7.30 -6.03
CA SER A 25 -11.55 -6.98 -4.60
C SER A 25 -12.68 -5.98 -4.33
N SER A 26 -13.30 -6.09 -3.15
CA SER A 26 -14.33 -5.16 -2.68
C SER A 26 -14.24 -4.95 -1.18
N GLY A 27 -14.90 -3.91 -0.68
CA GLY A 27 -15.02 -3.60 0.75
C GLY A 27 -14.31 -2.33 1.19
N SER A 28 -14.09 -2.19 2.50
CA SER A 28 -13.55 -0.97 3.12
C SER A 28 -12.15 -0.60 2.61
N ALA A 29 -11.28 -1.59 2.37
CA ALA A 29 -9.95 -1.36 1.83
C ALA A 29 -9.99 -0.68 0.44
N VAL A 30 -10.92 -1.09 -0.43
CA VAL A 30 -11.08 -0.47 -1.75
C VAL A 30 -11.61 0.96 -1.63
N ARG A 31 -12.52 1.22 -0.68
CA ARG A 31 -13.00 2.59 -0.42
C ARG A 31 -11.85 3.52 0.00
N VAL A 32 -10.99 3.05 0.90
CA VAL A 32 -9.81 3.79 1.34
C VAL A 32 -8.87 4.06 0.15
N LEU A 33 -8.62 3.05 -0.69
CA LEU A 33 -7.84 3.21 -1.92
C LEU A 33 -8.42 4.31 -2.83
N GLN A 34 -9.73 4.24 -3.11
CA GLN A 34 -10.41 5.20 -3.98
C GLN A 34 -10.34 6.62 -3.40
N GLN A 35 -10.49 6.78 -2.09
CA GLN A 35 -10.33 8.07 -1.40
C GLN A 35 -8.90 8.61 -1.52
N LEU A 36 -7.88 7.77 -1.33
CA LEU A 36 -6.48 8.18 -1.45
C LEU A 36 -6.13 8.56 -2.89
N LEU A 37 -6.60 7.81 -3.88
CA LEU A 37 -6.44 8.17 -5.29
C LEU A 37 -7.13 9.51 -5.58
N ASN A 38 -8.34 9.73 -5.07
CA ASN A 38 -9.01 11.03 -5.22
C ASN A 38 -8.23 12.18 -4.57
N PHE A 39 -7.63 11.95 -3.41
CA PHE A 39 -6.76 12.92 -2.76
C PHE A 39 -5.50 13.25 -3.58
N LYS A 40 -4.98 12.27 -4.33
CA LYS A 40 -3.85 12.46 -5.27
C LYS A 40 -4.29 13.08 -6.61
N GLY A 41 -5.56 13.48 -6.76
CA GLY A 41 -6.07 14.18 -7.93
C GLY A 41 -6.78 13.31 -8.97
N PHE A 42 -6.97 12.02 -8.70
CA PHE A 42 -7.84 11.18 -9.53
C PHE A 42 -9.32 11.51 -9.27
N LYS A 43 -10.20 11.13 -10.20
CA LYS A 43 -11.66 11.34 -10.07
C LYS A 43 -12.37 10.00 -10.20
N LEU A 44 -12.46 9.30 -9.07
CA LEU A 44 -13.09 7.99 -8.94
C LEU A 44 -14.33 8.07 -8.04
N GLU A 45 -15.30 7.20 -8.32
CA GLU A 45 -16.40 6.94 -7.41
C GLU A 45 -15.93 6.05 -6.25
N VAL A 46 -16.29 6.41 -5.01
CA VAL A 46 -15.92 5.64 -3.81
C VAL A 46 -17.00 4.60 -3.50
N ASN A 47 -17.18 3.64 -4.41
CA ASN A 47 -18.18 2.58 -4.28
C ASN A 47 -17.67 1.37 -3.47
N GLY A 48 -16.35 1.26 -3.26
CA GLY A 48 -15.71 0.14 -2.60
C GLY A 48 -15.58 -1.12 -3.47
N GLN A 49 -15.65 -0.97 -4.79
CA GLN A 49 -15.44 -2.03 -5.77
C GLN A 49 -14.21 -1.71 -6.63
N PHE A 50 -13.33 -2.70 -6.80
CA PHE A 50 -12.13 -2.51 -7.61
C PHE A 50 -12.48 -2.75 -9.08
N ASP A 51 -13.12 -1.74 -9.65
CA ASP A 51 -13.59 -1.71 -11.03
C ASP A 51 -12.47 -1.29 -12.00
N LEU A 52 -12.77 -1.34 -13.30
CA LEU A 52 -11.85 -0.94 -14.36
C LEU A 52 -11.31 0.50 -14.19
N PRO A 53 -12.14 1.52 -13.83
CA PRO A 53 -11.63 2.87 -13.57
C PRO A 53 -10.63 2.92 -12.41
N THR A 54 -10.90 2.18 -11.33
CA THR A 54 -10.01 2.07 -10.17
C THR A 54 -8.68 1.42 -10.58
N GLN A 55 -8.73 0.35 -11.39
CA GLN A 55 -7.52 -0.30 -11.90
C GLN A 55 -6.66 0.64 -12.75
N ILE A 56 -7.28 1.40 -13.65
CA ILE A 56 -6.57 2.37 -14.50
C ILE A 56 -5.91 3.44 -13.64
N ALA A 57 -6.61 3.99 -12.65
CA ALA A 57 -6.05 4.96 -11.72
C ALA A 57 -4.88 4.41 -10.91
N VAL A 58 -4.97 3.16 -10.43
CA VAL A 58 -3.85 2.49 -9.75
C VAL A 58 -2.64 2.36 -10.67
N LYS A 59 -2.83 1.91 -11.91
CA LYS A 59 -1.72 1.77 -12.87
C LYS A 59 -1.08 3.12 -13.18
N ASN A 60 -1.88 4.17 -13.37
CA ASN A 60 -1.38 5.52 -13.59
C ASN A 60 -0.61 6.03 -12.37
N PHE A 61 -1.12 5.80 -11.16
CA PHE A 61 -0.43 6.15 -9.93
C PHE A 61 0.92 5.42 -9.80
N GLN A 62 0.94 4.11 -10.06
CA GLN A 62 2.16 3.31 -10.05
C GLN A 62 3.18 3.85 -11.06
N GLN A 63 2.75 4.16 -12.29
CA GLN A 63 3.61 4.74 -13.31
C GLN A 63 4.18 6.11 -12.90
N MET A 64 3.35 6.99 -12.32
CA MET A 64 3.77 8.32 -11.86
C MET A 64 4.78 8.27 -10.70
N ASN A 65 4.75 7.20 -9.89
CA ASN A 65 5.63 7.03 -8.74
C ASN A 65 6.77 6.03 -9.01
N ALA A 66 7.02 5.69 -10.29
CA ALA A 66 8.04 4.73 -10.70
C ALA A 66 7.94 3.35 -10.02
N LEU A 67 6.72 2.92 -9.69
CA LEU A 67 6.43 1.60 -9.14
C LEU A 67 6.17 0.58 -10.25
N THR A 68 6.20 -0.70 -9.88
CA THR A 68 5.78 -1.79 -10.77
C THR A 68 4.32 -1.63 -11.18
N VAL A 69 4.04 -1.40 -12.47
CA VAL A 69 2.70 -1.15 -13.01
C VAL A 69 1.93 -2.46 -13.21
N ASN A 70 1.66 -3.18 -12.12
CA ASN A 70 0.91 -4.43 -12.13
C ASN A 70 -0.60 -4.23 -11.91
N GLY A 71 -1.04 -3.03 -11.51
CA GLY A 71 -2.43 -2.75 -11.15
C GLY A 71 -2.90 -3.44 -9.86
N ILE A 72 -1.96 -3.91 -9.04
CA ILE A 72 -2.17 -4.53 -7.73
C ILE A 72 -1.65 -3.57 -6.67
N VAL A 73 -2.48 -3.27 -5.67
CA VAL A 73 -2.10 -2.41 -4.54
C VAL A 73 -1.55 -3.28 -3.43
N ASP A 74 -0.24 -3.40 -3.39
CA ASP A 74 0.55 -4.07 -2.36
C ASP A 74 1.06 -3.09 -1.30
N ALA A 75 1.86 -3.59 -0.35
CA ALA A 75 2.36 -2.78 0.76
C ALA A 75 3.20 -1.57 0.28
N GLU A 76 3.97 -1.73 -0.80
CA GLU A 76 4.74 -0.64 -1.41
C GLU A 76 3.80 0.41 -2.02
N THR A 77 2.83 -0.02 -2.81
CA THR A 77 1.84 0.90 -3.40
C THR A 77 1.05 1.64 -2.32
N TRP A 78 0.63 0.92 -1.27
CA TRP A 78 -0.03 1.50 -0.10
C TRP A 78 0.83 2.53 0.61
N TYR A 79 2.13 2.24 0.76
CA TYR A 79 3.08 3.15 1.37
C TYR A 79 3.12 4.46 0.58
N HIS A 80 3.30 4.42 -0.74
CA HIS A 80 3.31 5.60 -1.60
C HIS A 80 1.98 6.39 -1.60
N LEU A 81 0.85 5.69 -1.53
CA LEU A 81 -0.47 6.33 -1.40
C LEU A 81 -0.61 7.07 -0.07
N SER A 82 0.01 6.55 1.00
CA SER A 82 -0.03 7.13 2.35
C SER A 82 1.02 8.23 2.58
N ILE A 83 2.11 8.26 1.80
CA ILE A 83 3.11 9.32 1.88
C ILE A 83 2.45 10.66 1.52
N GLY A 84 2.55 11.60 2.45
CA GLY A 84 1.86 12.90 2.41
C GLY A 84 0.70 13.01 3.41
N LEU A 85 0.13 11.89 3.85
CA LEU A 85 -0.86 11.83 4.93
C LEU A 85 -0.21 11.47 6.27
N LEU A 86 0.77 10.58 6.24
CA LEU A 86 1.53 10.14 7.42
C LEU A 86 2.99 10.54 7.21
N SER A 87 3.43 11.61 7.88
CA SER A 87 4.85 11.98 7.98
C SER A 87 5.60 11.02 8.91
N VAL A 88 5.45 9.71 8.69
CA VAL A 88 6.22 8.66 9.34
C VAL A 88 7.40 8.36 8.41
N ARG A 89 8.61 8.70 8.87
CA ARG A 89 9.84 8.42 8.11
C ARG A 89 9.87 6.92 7.79
N PRO A 90 9.99 6.52 6.51
CA PRO A 90 10.23 5.13 6.18
C PRO A 90 11.51 4.67 6.88
N ILE A 91 11.43 3.53 7.56
CA ILE A 91 12.63 2.79 7.88
C ILE A 91 13.03 2.17 6.54
N GLU A 92 13.88 2.86 5.77
CA GLU A 92 14.58 2.26 4.63
C GLU A 92 15.33 1.04 5.16
N SER A 93 14.73 -0.11 4.95
CA SER A 93 15.33 -1.42 5.14
C SER A 93 15.04 -2.16 3.84
N GLU A 94 15.82 -1.78 2.82
CA GLU A 94 16.52 -2.75 1.99
C GLU A 94 15.62 -3.72 1.23
N PHE A 95 15.07 -3.26 0.10
CA PHE A 95 14.64 -4.17 -0.97
C PHE A 95 15.02 -3.61 -2.33
N ALA A 96 16.32 -3.42 -2.54
CA ALA A 96 16.89 -3.34 -3.88
C ALA A 96 17.06 -4.77 -4.44
N PRO A 97 16.58 -5.06 -5.66
CA PRO A 97 16.82 -6.36 -6.29
C PRO A 97 18.33 -6.54 -6.52
N GLN A 98 18.91 -7.57 -5.91
CA GLN A 98 20.31 -7.93 -6.11
C GLN A 98 20.46 -8.52 -7.51
N GLU A 99 20.94 -7.72 -8.44
CA GLU A 99 21.42 -8.17 -9.73
C GLU A 99 22.61 -9.11 -9.50
N THR A 100 22.37 -10.41 -9.67
CA THR A 100 23.40 -11.45 -9.63
C THR A 100 24.34 -11.25 -10.82
N GLN A 101 25.39 -10.44 -10.65
CA GLN A 101 26.47 -10.39 -11.62
C GLN A 101 27.58 -11.36 -11.23
N SER A 102 27.52 -12.49 -11.91
CA SER A 102 28.56 -13.51 -12.03
C SER A 102 29.91 -12.91 -12.46
N LEU A 103 30.99 -13.53 -11.98
CA LEU A 103 32.37 -13.47 -12.49
C LEU A 103 33.12 -12.14 -12.40
N ASN A 104 34.15 -12.10 -11.55
CA ASN A 104 35.51 -12.00 -12.06
C ASN A 104 36.51 -12.71 -11.15
N LEU A 105 37.14 -13.69 -11.78
CA LEU A 105 38.27 -14.47 -11.32
C LEU A 105 39.55 -13.62 -11.54
N CYS A 106 40.33 -13.42 -10.48
CA CYS A 106 41.78 -13.19 -10.50
C CYS A 106 42.33 -13.64 -9.15
#